data_AF-A0A2K3NI82-F1
#
_entry.id   AF-A0A2K3NI82-F1
#
_cell.length_a   1.000
_cell.length_b   1.000
_cell.length_c   1.000
_cell.angle_alpha   90.00
_cell.angle_beta   90.00
_cell.angle_gamma   90.00
#
_symmetry.space_group_name_H-M   'P 1'
#
loop_
_entity.id
_entity.type
_entity.pdbx_description
1 polymer ?
#
loop_
_entity_poly.entity_id
_entity_poly.type
_entity_poly.pdbx_seq_one_letter_code
_entity_poly.pdbx_strand_id
1 'polypeptide(L)'
;MGNREIAYGYEVLIENLMDPAHVPYAHRGIMNTDHPKDKLDREGGTPLELSIEEFDVNGFTADQGWSKGKFMSPSIFYVYKPASSDETKKLLFQKKFALILICIPVSPDALVIAFRKWLKKYAGGQVDWRGKYSGALPPTPPREQLLDRYWSHVVNCKSCNLAYKSLNVAEVVLQIISVAAIGIVAAMKQGAVSAVTRNSMVVLGVLSFVLSRLLAHFIYKYLRYHDYNHAFL
;
A
#
# COMPACT_ATOMS: atom_id res chain seq x y z
N MET A 1 13.64 -30.12 0.49
CA MET A 1 14.40 -28.91 0.16
C MET A 1 13.83 -28.39 -1.14
N GLY A 2 13.13 -27.25 -1.12
CA GLY A 2 12.56 -26.65 -2.33
C GLY A 2 13.48 -25.50 -2.77
N ASN A 3 13.90 -25.51 -4.04
CA ASN A 3 14.61 -24.38 -4.63
C ASN A 3 13.63 -23.57 -5.48
N ARG A 4 13.68 -22.25 -5.37
CA ARG A 4 12.91 -21.32 -6.20
C ARG A 4 13.81 -20.15 -6.56
N GLU A 5 13.95 -19.93 -7.86
CA GLU A 5 14.63 -18.75 -8.41
C GLU A 5 13.59 -17.65 -8.65
N ILE A 6 13.97 -16.41 -8.33
CA ILE A 6 13.09 -15.25 -8.48
C ILE A 6 13.90 -14.11 -9.11
N ALA A 7 13.38 -13.54 -10.21
CA ALA A 7 14.02 -12.44 -10.91
C ALA A 7 13.75 -11.11 -10.19
N TYR A 8 14.50 -10.84 -9.12
CA TYR A 8 14.54 -9.55 -8.43
C TYR A 8 15.95 -8.96 -8.50
N GLY A 9 16.05 -7.63 -8.47
CA GLY A 9 17.35 -6.96 -8.32
C GLY A 9 17.97 -7.27 -6.96
N TYR A 10 19.29 -7.50 -6.93
CA TYR A 10 20.03 -7.91 -5.73
C TYR A 10 19.78 -6.98 -4.54
N GLU A 11 19.85 -5.68 -4.78
CA GLU A 11 19.76 -4.64 -3.75
C GLU A 11 18.35 -4.53 -3.17
N VAL A 12 17.34 -4.51 -4.05
CA VAL A 12 15.92 -4.43 -3.65
C VAL A 12 15.53 -5.68 -2.85
N LEU A 13 16.01 -6.85 -3.28
CA LEU A 13 15.74 -8.10 -2.58
C LEU A 13 16.40 -8.09 -1.19
N ILE A 14 17.70 -7.77 -1.12
CA ILE A 14 18.46 -7.73 0.14
C ILE A 14 17.84 -6.74 1.13
N GLU A 15 17.51 -5.52 0.69
CA GLU A 15 16.94 -4.47 1.54
C GLU A 15 15.59 -4.88 2.15
N ASN A 16 14.65 -5.35 1.34
CA ASN A 16 13.33 -5.75 1.82
C ASN A 16 13.37 -7.04 2.65
N LEU A 17 14.27 -7.96 2.31
CA LEU A 17 14.39 -9.25 2.98
C LEU A 17 15.04 -9.13 4.36
N MET A 18 16.00 -8.22 4.50
CA MET A 18 16.72 -7.99 5.76
C MET A 18 15.98 -7.03 6.70
N ASP A 19 14.93 -6.36 6.21
CA ASP A 19 14.00 -5.59 7.04
C ASP A 19 12.74 -6.42 7.37
N PRO A 20 12.70 -7.11 8.51
CA PRO A 20 11.52 -7.88 8.94
C PRO A 20 10.33 -7.01 9.37
N ALA A 21 10.46 -5.68 9.45
CA ALA A 21 9.41 -4.81 9.99
C ALA A 21 8.12 -4.83 9.16
N HIS A 22 8.20 -5.18 7.87
CA HIS A 22 7.03 -5.32 7.01
C HIS A 22 6.24 -6.63 7.23
N VAL A 23 6.88 -7.67 7.79
CA VAL A 23 6.30 -9.02 7.86
C VAL A 23 5.00 -9.07 8.68
N PRO A 24 4.90 -8.45 9.87
CA PRO A 24 3.66 -8.43 10.65
C PRO A 24 2.46 -7.82 9.92
N TYR A 25 2.72 -6.90 8.98
CA TYR A 25 1.68 -6.21 8.21
C TYR A 25 1.36 -6.92 6.90
N ALA A 26 2.36 -7.12 6.03
CA ALA A 26 2.18 -7.65 4.68
C ALA A 26 1.83 -9.14 4.65
N HIS A 27 2.25 -9.90 5.67
CA HIS A 27 2.00 -11.35 5.77
C HIS A 27 1.04 -11.73 6.90
N ARG A 28 0.25 -10.76 7.39
CA ARG A 28 -0.75 -10.97 8.44
C ARG A 28 -1.71 -12.09 8.08
N GLY A 29 -1.87 -13.06 8.99
CA GLY A 29 -2.76 -14.23 8.80
C GLY A 29 -2.21 -15.31 7.86
N ILE A 30 -1.06 -15.08 7.21
CA ILE A 30 -0.36 -16.07 6.37
C ILE A 30 0.82 -16.65 7.13
N MET A 31 1.64 -15.79 7.74
CA MET A 31 2.77 -16.21 8.58
C MET A 31 2.37 -16.20 10.06
N ASN A 32 2.78 -17.25 10.78
CA ASN A 32 2.63 -17.33 12.24
C ASN A 32 3.78 -16.54 12.91
N THR A 33 3.60 -15.23 13.00
CA THR A 33 4.46 -14.29 13.73
C THR A 33 3.87 -14.07 15.13
N ASP A 34 4.73 -13.86 16.13
CA ASP A 34 4.25 -13.53 17.47
C ASP A 34 3.46 -12.23 17.42
N HIS A 35 2.21 -12.30 17.88
CA HIS A 35 1.35 -11.13 17.97
C HIS A 35 1.64 -10.41 19.28
N PRO A 36 2.04 -9.13 19.26
CA PRO A 36 2.26 -8.38 20.48
C PRO A 36 0.97 -8.31 21.28
N LYS A 37 1.07 -8.51 22.60
CA LYS A 37 -0.08 -8.47 23.52
C LYS A 37 -0.71 -7.07 23.56
N ASP A 38 0.15 -6.05 23.50
CA ASP A 38 -0.24 -4.64 23.46
C ASP A 38 -0.06 -4.11 22.04
N LYS A 39 -1.18 -3.69 21.42
CA LYS A 39 -1.18 -3.11 20.07
C LYS A 39 -1.00 -1.59 20.19
N LEU A 40 0.09 -1.05 19.67
CA LEU A 40 0.29 0.41 19.63
C LEU A 40 -0.46 1.09 18.47
N ASP A 41 -0.87 0.33 17.46
CA ASP A 41 -1.75 0.81 16.40
C ASP A 41 -2.90 -0.18 16.12
N ARG A 42 -3.80 0.20 15.21
CA ARG A 42 -4.97 -0.62 14.82
C ARG A 42 -4.58 -1.97 14.22
N GLU A 43 -3.38 -2.08 13.64
CA GLU A 43 -2.90 -3.27 12.94
C GLU A 43 -2.06 -4.18 13.84
N GLY A 44 -1.72 -3.72 15.04
CA GLY A 44 -0.88 -4.44 16.00
C GLY A 44 0.61 -4.20 15.79
N GLY A 45 0.97 -3.12 15.09
CA GLY A 45 2.32 -2.63 14.94
C GLY A 45 2.99 -2.33 16.26
N THR A 46 4.23 -2.78 16.39
CA THR A 46 5.11 -2.43 17.51
C THR A 46 6.49 -2.11 16.98
N PRO A 47 7.25 -1.19 17.63
CA PRO A 47 8.66 -1.02 17.33
C PRO A 47 9.36 -2.38 17.40
N LEU A 48 10.12 -2.70 16.37
CA LEU A 48 10.93 -3.90 16.37
C LEU A 48 12.32 -3.55 16.90
N GLU A 49 12.69 -4.14 18.03
CA GLU A 49 14.05 -4.00 18.56
C GLU A 49 14.99 -4.88 17.73
N LEU A 50 15.71 -4.24 16.82
CA LEU A 50 16.76 -4.86 16.03
C LEU A 50 18.10 -4.61 16.71
N SER A 51 18.88 -5.66 16.92
CA SER A 51 20.23 -5.54 17.48
C SER A 51 21.25 -6.29 16.63
N ILE A 52 22.43 -5.70 16.46
CA ILE A 52 23.56 -6.34 15.77
C ILE A 52 24.43 -6.96 16.87
N GLU A 53 24.56 -8.29 16.87
CA GLU A 53 25.35 -9.05 17.85
C GLU A 53 26.83 -9.10 17.43
N GLU A 54 27.09 -9.36 16.16
CA GLU A 54 28.43 -9.48 15.58
C GLU A 54 28.51 -8.71 14.26
N PHE A 55 29.64 -8.03 14.00
CA PHE A 55 29.86 -7.29 12.76
C PHE A 55 31.35 -7.33 12.37
N ASP A 56 31.66 -7.94 11.23
CA ASP A 56 33.03 -8.05 10.71
C ASP A 56 33.08 -8.01 9.17
N VAL A 57 34.27 -8.24 8.60
CA VAL A 57 34.48 -8.28 7.13
C VAL A 57 33.74 -9.43 6.45
N ASN A 58 33.45 -10.50 7.19
CA ASN A 58 32.75 -11.68 6.71
C ASN A 58 31.23 -11.53 6.81
N GLY A 59 30.71 -10.52 7.51
CA GLY A 59 29.29 -10.19 7.56
C GLY A 59 28.82 -9.77 8.94
N PHE A 60 27.59 -10.13 9.30
CA PHE A 60 27.03 -9.78 10.61
C PHE A 60 25.93 -10.74 11.07
N THR A 61 25.74 -10.80 12.38
CA THR A 61 24.63 -11.51 13.02
C THR A 61 23.72 -10.48 13.68
N ALA A 62 22.41 -10.61 13.47
CA ALA A 62 21.40 -9.71 14.02
C ALA A 62 20.29 -10.49 14.73
N ASP A 63 19.91 -10.02 15.91
CA ASP A 63 18.68 -10.42 16.57
C ASP A 63 17.53 -9.53 16.10
N GLN A 64 16.48 -10.15 15.60
CA GLN A 64 15.26 -9.50 15.11
C GLN A 64 14.07 -9.79 16.03
N GLY A 65 14.34 -10.19 17.28
CA GLY A 65 13.35 -10.53 18.29
C GLY A 65 12.78 -11.93 18.09
N TRP A 66 11.91 -12.10 17.08
CA TRP A 66 11.23 -13.36 16.79
C TRP A 66 12.01 -14.28 15.84
N SER A 67 13.16 -13.81 15.33
CA SER A 67 14.09 -14.59 14.51
C SER A 67 15.51 -14.05 14.63
N LYS A 68 16.50 -14.87 14.29
CA LYS A 68 17.88 -14.46 14.11
C LYS A 68 18.22 -14.43 12.63
N GLY A 69 18.88 -13.37 12.20
CA GLY A 69 19.42 -13.22 10.86
C GLY A 69 20.93 -13.26 10.89
N LYS A 70 21.55 -13.92 9.93
CA LYS A 70 22.99 -13.81 9.71
C LYS A 70 23.28 -13.58 8.24
N PHE A 71 23.99 -12.48 7.99
CA PHE A 71 24.53 -12.13 6.70
C PHE A 71 25.98 -12.61 6.63
N MET A 72 26.31 -13.29 5.54
CA MET A 72 27.67 -13.70 5.19
C MET A 72 28.02 -13.08 3.84
N SER A 73 29.03 -12.23 3.87
CA SER A 73 29.60 -11.59 2.70
C SER A 73 30.03 -12.65 1.67
N PRO A 74 29.79 -12.43 0.36
CA PRO A 74 29.21 -11.22 -0.23
C PRO A 74 27.69 -11.23 -0.37
N SER A 75 26.99 -12.36 -0.21
CA SER A 75 25.65 -12.54 -0.79
C SER A 75 24.71 -13.49 -0.06
N ILE A 76 25.13 -14.12 1.03
CA ILE A 76 24.33 -15.14 1.70
C ILE A 76 23.65 -14.50 2.90
N PHE A 77 22.32 -14.52 2.91
CA PHE A 77 21.55 -14.18 4.09
C PHE A 77 20.75 -15.40 4.52
N TYR A 78 20.83 -15.77 5.79
CA TYR A 78 19.95 -16.81 6.31
C TYR A 78 19.23 -16.36 7.57
N VAL A 79 17.95 -16.73 7.63
CA VAL A 79 17.06 -16.41 8.76
C VAL A 79 16.62 -17.72 9.38
N TYR A 80 16.69 -17.78 10.71
CA TYR A 80 16.28 -18.95 11.48
C TYR A 80 15.57 -18.52 12.76
N LYS A 81 14.61 -19.33 13.20
CA LYS A 81 14.00 -19.17 14.53
C LYS A 81 14.74 -20.05 15.53
N PRO A 82 15.34 -19.48 16.61
CA PRO A 82 15.91 -20.28 17.69
C PRO A 82 14.78 -21.04 18.41
N ALA A 83 15.07 -22.26 18.90
CA ALA A 83 14.10 -23.03 19.68
C ALA A 83 13.89 -22.35 21.04
N SER A 84 12.64 -22.17 21.47
CA SER A 84 12.35 -21.61 22.81
C SER A 84 12.92 -22.53 23.88
N SER A 85 13.59 -21.94 24.88
CA SER A 85 14.26 -22.67 25.96
C SER A 85 13.31 -23.24 27.03
N ASP A 86 11.99 -23.27 26.78
CA ASP A 86 10.99 -23.45 27.84
C ASP A 86 9.95 -24.55 27.62
N GLU A 87 10.21 -25.54 26.77
CA GLU A 87 9.41 -26.78 26.78
C GLU A 87 10.30 -28.02 26.68
N THR A 88 10.86 -28.39 27.82
CA THR A 88 11.26 -29.78 28.07
C THR A 88 9.98 -30.63 28.04
N LYS A 89 9.73 -31.31 26.91
CA LYS A 89 8.65 -32.29 26.61
C LYS A 89 7.58 -31.83 25.61
N LYS A 90 7.99 -31.58 24.36
CA LYS A 90 7.25 -32.11 23.20
C LYS A 90 8.23 -32.47 22.09
N LEU A 91 8.80 -33.66 22.26
CA LEU A 91 9.62 -34.31 21.26
C LEU A 91 8.75 -34.57 20.02
N LEU A 92 9.33 -34.28 18.86
CA LEU A 92 8.85 -34.51 17.50
C LEU A 92 7.99 -33.35 16.94
N PHE A 93 8.60 -32.61 16.01
CA PHE A 93 7.97 -31.67 15.05
C PHE A 93 7.95 -30.15 15.33
N GLN A 94 8.81 -29.60 16.19
CA GLN A 94 9.20 -28.19 16.00
C GLN A 94 10.13 -28.09 14.80
N LYS A 95 9.54 -27.93 13.61
CA LYS A 95 10.29 -27.69 12.37
C LYS A 95 11.14 -26.43 12.54
N LYS A 96 12.45 -26.62 12.74
CA LYS A 96 13.46 -25.58 12.57
C LYS A 96 13.30 -25.05 11.15
N PHE A 97 12.66 -23.89 11.00
CA PHE A 97 12.55 -23.21 9.72
C PHE A 97 13.85 -22.41 9.54
N ALA A 98 14.60 -22.77 8.51
CA ALA A 98 15.77 -22.03 8.06
C ALA A 98 15.54 -21.69 6.58
N LEU A 99 15.63 -20.41 6.27
CA LEU A 99 15.60 -19.91 4.90
C LEU A 99 16.99 -19.37 4.57
N ILE A 100 17.61 -19.92 3.53
CA ILE A 100 18.90 -19.46 3.01
C ILE A 100 18.60 -18.75 1.69
N LEU A 101 19.04 -17.50 1.60
CA LEU A 101 18.87 -16.65 0.44
C LEU A 101 20.25 -16.34 -0.10
N ILE A 102 20.45 -16.64 -1.38
CA ILE A 102 21.68 -16.36 -2.10
C ILE A 102 21.33 -15.28 -3.11
N CYS A 103 21.73 -14.06 -2.82
CA CYS A 103 21.43 -12.91 -3.67
C CYS A 103 22.61 -12.69 -4.62
N ILE A 104 22.41 -12.74 -5.94
CA ILE A 104 23.50 -12.56 -6.91
C ILE A 104 23.19 -11.30 -7.74
N PRO A 105 24.12 -10.33 -7.84
CA PRO A 105 23.91 -9.15 -8.67
C PRO A 105 23.77 -9.53 -10.14
N VAL A 106 22.78 -8.94 -10.80
CA VAL A 106 22.48 -9.12 -12.22
C VAL A 106 22.69 -7.81 -12.98
N SER A 107 22.63 -7.84 -14.33
CA SER A 107 22.90 -6.64 -15.14
C SER A 107 22.06 -5.40 -14.77
N PRO A 108 20.77 -5.50 -14.36
CA PRO A 108 20.02 -4.35 -13.85
C PRO A 108 20.59 -3.69 -12.59
N ASP A 109 21.38 -4.40 -11.78
CA ASP A 109 21.94 -3.86 -10.54
C ASP A 109 23.16 -2.95 -10.78
N ALA A 110 23.66 -2.87 -12.02
CA ALA A 110 24.89 -2.14 -12.35
C ALA A 110 24.88 -0.67 -11.90
N LEU A 111 23.76 0.03 -12.06
CA LEU A 111 23.64 1.44 -11.65
C LEU A 111 23.63 1.60 -10.12
N VAL A 112 22.97 0.69 -9.40
CA VAL A 112 22.91 0.74 -7.93
C VAL A 112 24.28 0.39 -7.33
N ILE A 113 24.96 -0.62 -7.89
CA ILE A 113 26.34 -0.97 -7.51
C ILE A 113 27.29 0.20 -7.78
N ALA A 114 27.18 0.85 -8.93
CA ALA A 114 27.98 2.03 -9.26
C ALA A 114 27.72 3.18 -8.28
N PHE A 115 26.46 3.44 -7.95
CA PHE A 115 26.08 4.45 -6.96
C PHE A 115 26.66 4.14 -5.57
N ARG A 116 26.52 2.91 -5.06
CA ARG A 116 27.09 2.54 -3.75
C ARG A 116 28.62 2.63 -3.73
N LYS A 117 29.28 2.22 -4.80
CA LYS A 117 30.75 2.39 -4.96
C LYS A 117 31.12 3.87 -4.91
N TRP A 118 30.38 4.71 -5.62
CA TRP A 118 30.58 6.16 -5.59
C TRP A 118 30.33 6.74 -4.20
N LEU A 119 29.24 6.34 -3.53
CA LEU A 119 28.87 6.80 -2.18
C LEU A 119 29.97 6.46 -1.18
N LYS A 120 30.49 5.23 -1.20
CA LYS A 120 31.60 4.81 -0.34
C LYS A 120 32.89 5.56 -0.66
N LYS A 121 33.23 5.70 -1.95
CA LYS A 121 34.51 6.26 -2.39
C LYS A 121 34.58 7.78 -2.27
N TYR A 122 33.50 8.48 -2.55
CA TYR A 122 33.48 9.93 -2.72
C TYR A 122 32.61 10.66 -1.68
N ALA A 123 31.62 9.99 -1.09
CA ALA A 123 30.73 10.58 -0.08
C ALA A 123 30.97 10.04 1.34
N GLY A 124 32.03 9.25 1.56
CA GLY A 124 32.35 8.68 2.87
C GLY A 124 31.31 7.67 3.39
N GLY A 125 30.50 7.08 2.50
CA GLY A 125 29.45 6.13 2.85
C GLY A 125 28.17 6.75 3.39
N GLN A 126 28.05 8.08 3.40
CA GLN A 126 26.89 8.80 3.91
C GLN A 126 26.39 9.82 2.88
N VAL A 127 25.09 10.10 2.91
CA VAL A 127 24.51 11.20 2.14
C VAL A 127 24.55 12.43 3.05
N ASP A 128 25.44 13.37 2.77
CA ASP A 128 25.41 14.67 3.45
C ASP A 128 24.19 15.46 2.95
N TRP A 129 23.11 15.41 3.73
CA TRP A 129 21.91 16.23 3.52
C TRP A 129 22.16 17.73 3.78
N ARG A 130 23.44 18.16 3.88
CA ARG A 130 23.92 19.53 4.13
C ARG A 130 23.22 20.18 5.32
N GLY A 131 23.06 19.41 6.41
CA GLY A 131 22.45 19.88 7.65
C GLY A 131 20.96 20.23 7.57
N LYS A 132 20.25 19.89 6.47
CA LYS A 132 18.81 20.18 6.32
C LYS A 132 17.88 19.09 6.83
N TYR A 133 18.43 17.99 7.34
CA TYR A 133 17.64 16.87 7.84
C TYR A 133 17.82 16.74 9.35
N SER A 134 16.80 17.15 10.11
CA SER A 134 16.77 17.11 11.58
C SER A 134 16.26 15.77 12.13
N GLY A 135 15.98 14.78 11.28
CA GLY A 135 15.30 13.54 11.65
C GLY A 135 13.81 13.69 11.95
N ALA A 136 13.34 14.92 12.18
CA ALA A 136 11.93 15.23 12.32
C ALA A 136 11.27 15.20 10.93
N LEU A 137 10.38 14.23 10.72
CA LEU A 137 9.48 14.27 9.57
C LEU A 137 8.58 15.50 9.71
N PRO A 138 8.30 16.23 8.61
CA PRO A 138 7.24 17.23 8.65
C PRO A 138 5.93 16.56 9.07
N PRO A 139 5.02 17.29 9.73
CA PRO A 139 3.72 16.75 10.11
C PRO A 139 3.06 16.14 8.88
N THR A 140 2.63 14.88 9.00
CA THR A 140 1.98 14.16 7.91
C THR A 140 0.73 14.94 7.49
N PRO A 141 0.62 15.36 6.22
CA PRO A 141 -0.56 16.05 5.74
C PRO A 141 -1.82 15.19 5.93
N PRO A 142 -3.02 15.78 5.95
CA PRO A 142 -4.26 15.02 6.00
C PRO A 142 -4.30 13.95 4.91
N ARG A 143 -4.83 12.77 5.25
CA ARG A 143 -4.89 11.60 4.34
C ARG A 143 -5.57 11.92 3.02
N GLU A 144 -6.55 12.82 3.03
CA GLU A 144 -7.24 13.36 1.85
C GLU A 144 -6.29 14.03 0.87
N GLN A 145 -5.32 14.80 1.38
CA GLN A 145 -4.31 15.49 0.57
C GLN A 145 -3.26 14.50 0.05
N LEU A 146 -2.86 13.51 0.85
CA LEU A 146 -1.90 12.49 0.45
C LEU A 146 -2.44 11.54 -0.62
N LEU A 147 -3.73 11.21 -0.55
CA LEU A 147 -4.39 10.28 -1.48
C LEU A 147 -5.24 11.02 -2.54
N ASP A 148 -4.99 12.32 -2.75
CA ASP A 148 -5.62 13.10 -3.80
C ASP A 148 -5.10 12.65 -5.17
N ARG A 149 -5.91 11.85 -5.86
CA ARG A 149 -5.64 11.38 -7.22
C ARG A 149 -5.89 12.43 -8.27
N TYR A 150 -6.77 13.39 -7.98
CA TYR A 150 -7.16 14.39 -8.96
C TYR A 150 -5.96 15.24 -9.36
N TRP A 151 -5.28 15.81 -8.36
CA TRP A 151 -4.11 16.66 -8.59
C TRP A 151 -2.85 15.87 -8.92
N SER A 152 -2.63 14.71 -8.30
CA SER A 152 -1.43 13.90 -8.55
C SER A 152 -1.44 13.24 -9.94
N HIS A 153 -2.61 12.88 -10.48
CA HIS A 153 -2.70 12.09 -11.69
C HIS A 153 -3.76 12.58 -12.68
N VAL A 154 -5.04 12.70 -12.28
CA VAL A 154 -6.15 12.86 -13.23
C VAL A 154 -6.00 14.12 -14.07
N VAL A 155 -5.57 15.25 -13.49
CA VAL A 155 -5.39 16.50 -14.23
C VAL A 155 -4.28 16.41 -15.29
N ASN A 156 -3.21 15.66 -14.98
CA ASN A 156 -2.03 15.51 -15.82
C ASN A 156 -2.18 14.40 -16.88
N CYS A 157 -3.08 13.44 -16.64
CA CYS A 157 -3.33 12.32 -17.55
C CYS A 157 -4.46 12.66 -18.52
N LYS A 158 -4.18 12.72 -19.83
CA LYS A 158 -5.17 13.09 -20.86
C LYS A 158 -6.42 12.20 -20.84
N SER A 159 -6.25 10.88 -20.68
CA SER A 159 -7.37 9.92 -20.67
C SER A 159 -8.27 10.12 -19.45
N CYS A 160 -7.66 10.19 -18.25
CA CYS A 160 -8.38 10.37 -17.00
C CYS A 160 -9.04 11.75 -16.91
N ASN A 161 -8.38 12.81 -17.37
CA ASN A 161 -8.92 14.17 -17.41
C ASN A 161 -10.16 14.25 -18.32
N LEU A 162 -10.08 13.62 -19.50
CA LEU A 162 -11.22 13.56 -20.42
C LEU A 162 -12.40 12.80 -19.80
N ALA A 163 -12.14 11.63 -19.21
CA ALA A 163 -13.16 10.84 -18.53
C ALA A 163 -13.78 11.62 -17.36
N TYR A 164 -12.97 12.29 -16.54
CA TYR A 164 -13.46 13.12 -15.46
C TYR A 164 -14.40 14.22 -15.97
N LYS A 165 -14.01 14.97 -17.01
CA LYS A 165 -14.85 16.01 -17.59
C LYS A 165 -16.15 15.47 -18.17
N SER A 166 -16.09 14.38 -18.95
CA SER A 166 -17.28 13.81 -19.59
C SER A 166 -18.27 13.25 -18.56
N LEU A 167 -17.77 12.59 -17.51
CA LEU A 167 -18.63 12.07 -16.44
C LEU A 167 -19.26 13.18 -15.60
N ASN A 168 -18.54 14.27 -15.30
CA ASN A 168 -19.12 15.44 -14.62
C ASN A 168 -20.21 16.11 -15.49
N VAL A 169 -20.01 16.21 -16.81
CA VAL A 169 -21.06 16.70 -17.73
C VAL A 169 -22.29 15.78 -17.68
N ALA A 170 -22.09 14.46 -17.73
CA ALA A 170 -23.19 13.50 -17.63
C ALA A 170 -23.95 13.60 -16.30
N GLU A 171 -23.24 13.81 -15.18
CA GLU A 171 -23.84 14.03 -13.87
C GLU A 171 -24.79 15.23 -13.87
N VAL A 172 -24.35 16.37 -14.42
CA VAL A 172 -25.14 17.60 -14.50
C VAL A 172 -26.33 17.44 -15.45
N VAL A 173 -26.14 16.80 -16.60
CA VAL A 173 -27.22 16.53 -17.56
C VAL A 173 -28.33 15.68 -16.93
N LEU A 174 -27.97 14.65 -16.16
CA LEU A 174 -28.93 13.83 -15.42
C LEU A 174 -29.74 14.64 -14.39
N GLN A 175 -29.11 15.61 -13.71
CA GLN A 175 -29.81 16.51 -12.78
C GLN A 175 -30.80 17.42 -13.52
N ILE A 176 -30.40 17.98 -14.67
CA ILE A 176 -31.27 18.80 -15.51
C ILE A 176 -32.48 18.00 -15.98
N ILE A 177 -32.28 16.77 -16.46
CA ILE A 177 -33.36 15.86 -16.87
C ILE A 177 -34.31 15.59 -15.70
N SER A 178 -33.77 15.33 -14.50
CA SER A 178 -34.57 15.12 -13.30
C SER A 178 -35.47 16.31 -12.99
N VAL A 179 -34.89 17.51 -12.90
CA VAL A 179 -35.64 18.73 -12.56
C VAL A 179 -36.65 19.06 -13.63
N ALA A 180 -36.29 18.94 -14.91
CA ALA A 180 -37.19 19.17 -16.03
C ALA A 180 -38.37 18.20 -16.03
N ALA A 181 -38.14 16.90 -15.82
CA ALA A 181 -39.20 15.89 -15.80
C ALA A 181 -40.22 16.15 -14.68
N ILE A 182 -39.75 16.46 -13.46
CA ILE A 182 -40.62 16.79 -12.33
C ILE A 182 -41.33 18.13 -12.55
N GLY A 183 -40.64 19.13 -13.08
CA GLY A 183 -41.22 20.44 -13.40
C GLY A 183 -42.34 20.36 -14.43
N ILE A 184 -42.16 19.54 -15.49
CA ILE A 184 -43.22 19.33 -16.49
C ILE A 184 -44.42 18.65 -15.85
N VAL A 185 -44.22 17.59 -15.05
CA VAL A 185 -45.32 16.91 -14.34
C VAL A 185 -46.09 17.86 -13.43
N ALA A 186 -45.38 18.77 -12.74
CA ALA A 186 -46.00 19.75 -11.85
C ALA A 186 -46.82 20.82 -12.61
N ALA A 187 -46.41 21.17 -13.84
CA ALA A 187 -47.11 22.17 -14.66
C ALA A 187 -48.33 21.60 -15.42
N MET A 188 -48.46 20.28 -15.53
CA MET A 188 -49.56 19.64 -16.26
C MET A 188 -50.88 19.73 -15.50
N LYS A 189 -51.95 20.14 -16.21
CA LYS A 189 -53.31 20.11 -15.65
C LYS A 189 -53.78 18.67 -15.44
N GLN A 190 -54.52 18.44 -14.35
CA GLN A 190 -55.11 17.12 -14.06
C GLN A 190 -56.02 16.69 -15.22
N GLY A 191 -55.79 15.47 -15.74
CA GLY A 191 -56.54 14.90 -16.86
C GLY A 191 -56.02 15.23 -18.27
N ALA A 192 -55.01 16.10 -18.41
CA ALA A 192 -54.47 16.47 -19.72
C ALA A 192 -53.63 15.36 -20.39
N VAL A 193 -53.12 14.39 -19.62
CA VAL A 193 -52.33 13.26 -20.12
C VAL A 193 -52.71 11.96 -19.43
N SER A 194 -52.39 10.84 -20.10
CA SER A 194 -52.58 9.51 -19.55
C SER A 194 -51.81 9.33 -18.23
N ALA A 195 -52.38 8.56 -17.31
CA ALA A 195 -51.72 8.22 -16.05
C ALA A 195 -50.37 7.53 -16.28
N VAL A 196 -50.26 6.75 -17.36
CA VAL A 196 -49.03 6.08 -17.77
C VAL A 196 -47.95 7.10 -18.10
N THR A 197 -48.24 8.08 -18.95
CA THR A 197 -47.28 9.14 -19.33
C THR A 197 -46.79 9.91 -18.11
N ARG A 198 -47.71 10.34 -17.24
CA ARG A 198 -47.37 11.10 -16.03
C ARG A 198 -46.47 10.27 -15.10
N ASN A 199 -46.82 9.01 -14.85
CA ASN A 199 -46.04 8.14 -13.98
C ASN A 199 -44.65 7.84 -14.57
N SER A 200 -44.55 7.62 -15.87
CA SER A 200 -43.26 7.41 -16.55
C SER A 200 -42.34 8.63 -16.42
N MET A 201 -42.88 9.85 -16.51
CA MET A 201 -42.08 11.07 -16.33
C MET A 201 -41.56 11.23 -14.89
N VAL A 202 -42.38 10.89 -13.89
CA VAL A 202 -41.94 10.89 -12.49
C VAL A 202 -40.83 9.85 -12.28
N VAL A 203 -41.01 8.63 -12.80
CA VAL A 203 -40.01 7.56 -12.71
C VAL A 203 -38.70 7.97 -13.39
N LEU A 204 -38.76 8.56 -14.58
CA LEU A 204 -37.59 9.11 -15.27
C LEU A 204 -36.87 10.13 -14.39
N GLY A 205 -37.61 11.08 -13.80
CA GLY A 205 -37.03 12.09 -12.93
C GLY A 205 -36.28 11.49 -11.74
N VAL A 206 -36.93 10.58 -11.02
CA VAL A 206 -36.34 9.90 -9.85
C VAL A 206 -35.11 9.07 -10.26
N LEU A 207 -35.19 8.29 -11.33
CA LEU A 207 -34.06 7.46 -11.79
C LEU A 207 -32.87 8.31 -12.25
N SER A 208 -33.12 9.41 -12.97
CA SER A 208 -32.06 10.34 -13.37
C SER A 208 -31.38 10.98 -12.16
N PHE A 209 -32.13 11.34 -11.11
CA PHE A 209 -31.55 11.85 -9.87
C PHE A 209 -30.70 10.80 -9.15
N VAL A 210 -31.22 9.58 -8.96
CA VAL A 210 -30.48 8.49 -8.30
C VAL A 210 -29.20 8.18 -9.07
N LEU A 211 -29.28 8.08 -10.40
CA LEU A 211 -28.11 7.80 -11.24
C LEU A 211 -27.07 8.92 -11.16
N SER A 212 -27.50 10.19 -11.11
CA SER A 212 -26.60 11.32 -10.89
C SER A 212 -25.83 11.20 -9.56
N ARG A 213 -26.51 10.85 -8.46
CA ARG A 213 -25.86 10.68 -7.14
C ARG A 213 -24.89 9.50 -7.11
N LEU A 214 -25.24 8.39 -7.76
CA LEU A 214 -24.35 7.24 -7.91
C LEU A 214 -23.12 7.60 -8.74
N LEU A 215 -23.31 8.36 -9.83
CA LEU A 215 -22.24 8.82 -10.69
C LEU A 215 -21.31 9.80 -9.95
N ALA A 216 -21.85 10.74 -9.19
CA ALA A 216 -21.07 11.66 -8.35
C ALA A 216 -20.18 10.90 -7.35
N HIS A 217 -20.76 9.90 -6.68
CA HIS A 217 -20.02 9.03 -5.76
C HIS A 217 -18.93 8.22 -6.48
N PHE A 218 -19.24 7.70 -7.67
CA PHE A 218 -18.25 7.00 -8.51
C PHE A 218 -17.09 7.93 -8.91
N ILE A 219 -17.38 9.13 -9.41
CA ILE A 219 -16.36 10.13 -9.78
C ILE A 219 -15.48 10.45 -8.57
N TYR A 220 -16.09 10.67 -7.41
CA TYR A 220 -15.35 10.95 -6.18
C TYR A 220 -14.41 9.79 -5.81
N LYS A 221 -14.94 8.56 -5.73
CA LYS A 221 -14.19 7.37 -5.29
C LYS A 221 -13.05 6.97 -6.24
N TYR A 222 -13.23 7.12 -7.54
CA TYR A 222 -12.25 6.62 -8.52
C TYR A 222 -11.31 7.72 -9.02
N LEU A 223 -11.79 8.96 -9.16
CA LEU A 223 -11.04 10.04 -9.82
C LEU A 223 -10.59 11.17 -8.88
N ARG A 224 -11.13 11.30 -7.67
CA ARG A 224 -10.64 12.29 -6.69
C ARG A 224 -9.89 11.66 -5.54
N TYR A 225 -10.57 10.81 -4.79
CA TYR A 225 -10.04 10.27 -3.55
C TYR A 225 -10.43 8.81 -3.43
N HIS A 226 -9.45 7.98 -3.09
CA HIS A 226 -9.70 6.58 -2.81
C HIS A 226 -8.96 6.21 -1.54
N ASP A 227 -9.73 6.09 -0.46
CA ASP A 227 -9.18 5.49 0.73
C ASP A 227 -9.09 3.97 0.54
N TYR A 228 -7.88 3.42 0.67
CA TYR A 228 -7.71 1.99 0.86
C TYR A 228 -7.87 1.73 2.36
N ASN A 229 -9.12 1.54 2.78
CA ASN A 229 -9.41 1.27 4.18
C ASN A 229 -9.22 -0.24 4.43
N HIS A 230 -8.05 -0.64 4.94
CA HIS A 230 -7.82 -2.00 5.49
C HIS A 230 -8.59 -2.23 6.81
N ALA A 231 -9.60 -1.39 7.10
CA ALA A 231 -10.40 -1.40 8.32
C ALA A 231 -11.87 -1.62 8.00
N PHE A 232 -12.22 -2.89 7.78
CA PHE A 232 -13.53 -3.35 8.24
C PHE A 232 -13.24 -4.17 9.50
N LEU A 233 -13.74 -3.66 10.63
CA LEU A 233 -13.84 -4.34 11.91
C LEU A 233 -14.66 -5.63 11.76
#